data_AF-A0A202DJ42-F1
#
_entry.id   AF-A0A202DJ42-F1
#
_cell.length_a   1.000
_cell.length_b   1.000
_cell.length_c   1.000
_cell.angle_alpha   90.00
_cell.angle_beta   90.00
_cell.angle_gamma   90.00
#
_symmetry.space_group_name_H-M   'P 1'
#
loop_
_entity.id
_entity.type
_entity.pdbx_description
1 polymer ?
#
loop_
_entity_poly.entity_id
_entity_poly.type
_entity_poly.pdbx_seq_one_letter_code
_entity_poly.pdbx_strand_id
1 'polypeptide(L)'
;MIKYKARSIIICLLIVAGLAFAVRADYPQWWQARGVIDQAATTNDYAPAVMGQLKWMASNAQDELEANLEGGAGTAIPSVLGTWLPDGVDHAPVLIGQAKYISSLFYDRLIAEGVFTQYPWSADIGDDMDFAPANIGQIKYLFNFNLTGDLDSDGIPDWWETRHGVDDPLADPDGDGLDNETEFLVGENPNVAYQPEASGTGQGEGLVELTVLTPME
;
A
#
# COMPACT_ATOMS: atom_id res chain seq x y z
N MET A 1 -37.13 20.64 70.11
CA MET A 1 -36.17 19.53 69.96
C MET A 1 -36.66 18.62 68.83
N ILE A 2 -36.13 18.82 67.63
CA ILE A 2 -36.50 18.05 66.42
C ILE A 2 -35.43 16.98 66.25
N LYS A 3 -35.80 15.70 66.35
CA LYS A 3 -34.91 14.55 66.18
C LYS A 3 -34.84 14.17 64.70
N TYR A 4 -33.68 14.36 64.06
CA TYR A 4 -33.43 13.92 62.69
C TYR A 4 -33.30 12.38 62.64
N LYS A 5 -34.12 11.73 61.81
CA LYS A 5 -34.05 10.29 61.50
C LYS A 5 -33.09 10.05 60.32
N ALA A 6 -32.35 8.95 60.45
CA ALA A 6 -31.26 8.49 59.59
C ALA A 6 -31.60 8.42 58.09
N ARG A 7 -30.60 8.71 57.26
CA ARG A 7 -30.47 8.21 55.88
C ARG A 7 -29.09 7.59 55.75
N SER A 8 -29.03 6.26 55.92
CA SER A 8 -27.85 5.47 55.59
C SER A 8 -27.68 5.47 54.07
N ILE A 9 -26.56 6.02 53.61
CA ILE A 9 -26.14 6.02 52.22
C ILE A 9 -25.69 4.59 51.90
N ILE A 10 -26.50 3.86 51.15
CA ILE A 10 -26.11 2.58 50.55
C ILE A 10 -25.29 2.95 49.31
N ILE A 11 -23.97 2.85 49.44
CA ILE A 11 -23.04 2.93 48.31
C ILE A 11 -23.21 1.63 47.51
N CYS A 12 -23.90 1.70 46.38
CA CYS A 12 -23.92 0.63 45.39
C CYS A 12 -22.51 0.46 44.81
N LEU A 13 -21.82 -0.57 45.28
CA LEU A 13 -20.64 -1.15 44.64
C LEU A 13 -21.08 -1.75 43.29
N LEU A 14 -21.04 -0.95 42.23
CA LEU A 14 -21.16 -1.44 40.87
C LEU A 14 -19.93 -2.27 40.54
N ILE A 15 -20.14 -3.58 40.43
CA ILE A 15 -19.22 -4.56 39.88
C ILE A 15 -19.00 -4.18 38.42
N VAL A 16 -17.88 -3.50 38.13
CA VAL A 16 -17.38 -3.36 36.76
C VAL A 16 -16.81 -4.71 36.37
N ALA A 17 -17.63 -5.56 35.75
CA ALA A 17 -17.15 -6.74 35.04
C ALA A 17 -16.31 -6.24 33.85
N GLY A 18 -15.00 -6.45 33.95
CA GLY A 18 -14.04 -6.04 32.93
C GLY A 18 -14.28 -6.78 31.62
N LEU A 19 -14.68 -6.03 30.60
CA LEU A 19 -14.30 -6.32 29.22
C LEU A 19 -12.93 -5.70 29.02
N ALA A 20 -11.88 -6.47 29.27
CA ALA A 20 -10.56 -6.14 28.76
C ALA A 20 -10.64 -6.32 27.23
N PHE A 21 -11.02 -5.26 26.53
CA PHE A 21 -10.66 -5.16 25.11
C PHE A 21 -9.15 -5.10 25.07
N ALA A 22 -8.52 -6.18 24.61
CA ALA A 22 -7.12 -6.12 24.24
C ALA A 22 -7.02 -5.08 23.12
N VAL A 23 -6.47 -3.91 23.43
CA VAL A 23 -6.02 -2.96 22.40
C VAL A 23 -4.90 -3.68 21.67
N ARG A 24 -5.24 -4.28 20.53
CA ARG A 24 -4.23 -4.85 19.62
C ARG A 24 -3.58 -3.70 18.87
N ALA A 25 -2.29 -3.83 18.58
CA ALA A 25 -1.64 -2.92 17.65
C ALA A 25 -2.37 -3.02 16.30
N ASP A 26 -2.89 -1.90 15.82
CA ASP A 26 -3.49 -1.84 14.48
C ASP A 26 -2.35 -1.87 13.47
N TYR A 27 -2.21 -3.02 12.82
CA TYR A 27 -1.31 -3.20 11.71
C TYR A 27 -2.05 -2.94 10.40
N PRO A 28 -1.37 -2.49 9.33
CA PRO A 28 -1.97 -2.36 8.02
C PRO A 28 -2.66 -3.67 7.61
N GLN A 29 -3.81 -3.57 6.95
CA GLN A 29 -4.61 -4.75 6.61
C GLN A 29 -3.79 -5.78 5.81
N TRP A 30 -2.93 -5.30 4.90
CA TRP A 30 -2.08 -6.16 4.09
C TRP A 30 -1.09 -7.00 4.90
N TRP A 31 -0.66 -6.55 6.09
CA TRP A 31 0.23 -7.36 6.94
C TRP A 31 -0.48 -8.64 7.40
N GLN A 32 -1.79 -8.52 7.66
CA GLN A 32 -2.62 -9.64 8.08
C GLN A 32 -2.99 -10.51 6.88
N ALA A 33 -3.44 -9.89 5.80
CA ALA A 33 -3.84 -10.58 4.57
C ALA A 33 -2.70 -11.40 3.97
N ARG A 34 -1.46 -10.91 4.06
CA ARG A 34 -0.26 -11.55 3.52
C ARG A 34 0.54 -12.36 4.54
N GLY A 35 0.08 -12.43 5.79
CA GLY A 35 0.74 -13.23 6.83
C GLY A 35 2.15 -12.75 7.19
N VAL A 36 2.41 -11.45 7.10
CA VAL A 36 3.70 -10.85 7.47
C VAL A 36 3.89 -10.83 8.99
N ILE A 37 2.80 -10.85 9.72
CA ILE A 37 2.78 -10.89 11.18
C ILE A 37 1.99 -12.08 11.71
N ASP A 38 2.40 -12.56 12.87
CA ASP A 38 1.59 -13.44 13.71
C ASP A 38 1.10 -12.64 14.93
N GLN A 39 -0.20 -12.37 14.98
CA GLN A 39 -0.82 -11.60 16.07
C GLN A 39 -0.91 -12.36 17.40
N ALA A 40 -0.61 -13.67 17.40
CA ALA A 40 -0.48 -14.48 18.60
C ALA A 40 0.97 -14.51 19.13
N ALA A 41 1.94 -14.12 18.30
CA ALA A 41 3.35 -14.07 18.69
C ALA A 41 3.70 -12.79 19.46
N THR A 42 4.77 -12.85 20.26
CA THR A 42 5.35 -11.64 20.86
C THR A 42 5.97 -10.78 19.76
N THR A 43 5.71 -9.48 19.79
CA THR A 43 6.09 -8.57 18.68
C THR A 43 7.60 -8.43 18.50
N ASN A 44 8.36 -8.55 19.59
CA ASN A 44 9.83 -8.49 19.64
C ASN A 44 10.42 -7.26 18.93
N ASP A 45 9.77 -6.11 19.03
CA ASP A 45 10.11 -4.91 18.23
C ASP A 45 11.53 -4.38 18.48
N TYR A 46 12.11 -4.63 19.66
CA TYR A 46 13.49 -4.24 19.98
C TYR A 46 14.55 -5.29 19.60
N ALA A 47 14.15 -6.46 19.10
CA ALA A 47 15.11 -7.48 18.68
C ALA A 47 15.82 -7.06 17.39
N PRO A 48 17.08 -7.47 17.17
CA PRO A 48 17.77 -7.25 15.91
C PRO A 48 16.99 -7.83 14.73
N ALA A 49 16.90 -7.07 13.64
CA ALA A 49 16.32 -7.54 12.38
C ALA A 49 17.38 -8.28 11.55
N VAL A 50 16.95 -9.32 10.84
CA VAL A 50 17.80 -10.10 9.93
C VAL A 50 17.35 -9.98 8.48
N MET A 51 18.26 -10.24 7.54
CA MET A 51 18.02 -9.99 6.11
C MET A 51 16.80 -10.75 5.58
N GLY A 52 16.58 -11.98 6.02
CA GLY A 52 15.40 -12.77 5.62
C GLY A 52 14.08 -12.10 6.01
N GLN A 53 14.04 -11.39 7.14
CA GLN A 53 12.84 -10.65 7.56
C GLN A 53 12.61 -9.41 6.69
N LEU A 54 13.66 -8.68 6.32
CA LEU A 54 13.55 -7.55 5.38
C LEU A 54 13.11 -8.05 4.00
N LYS A 55 13.72 -9.15 3.52
CA LYS A 55 13.36 -9.76 2.23
C LYS A 55 11.89 -10.18 2.21
N TRP A 56 11.42 -10.83 3.26
CA TRP A 56 10.03 -11.25 3.43
C TRP A 56 9.06 -10.07 3.44
N MET A 57 9.33 -9.05 4.26
CA MET A 57 8.51 -7.84 4.35
C MET A 57 8.42 -7.13 2.99
N ALA A 58 9.56 -6.90 2.33
CA ALA A 58 9.62 -6.19 1.06
C ALA A 58 8.95 -6.96 -0.09
N SER A 59 9.07 -8.29 -0.13
CA SER A 59 8.38 -9.11 -1.16
C SER A 59 6.85 -8.99 -1.02
N ASN A 60 6.33 -9.10 0.21
CA ASN A 60 4.90 -8.94 0.45
C ASN A 60 4.42 -7.51 0.20
N ALA A 61 5.25 -6.50 0.50
CA ALA A 61 4.96 -5.11 0.16
C ALA A 61 4.94 -4.89 -1.36
N GLN A 62 5.80 -5.57 -2.13
CA GLN A 62 5.78 -5.48 -3.59
C GLN A 62 4.45 -6.03 -4.11
N ASP A 63 4.07 -7.23 -3.68
CA ASP A 63 2.80 -7.83 -4.07
C ASP A 63 1.58 -6.99 -3.63
N GLU A 64 1.73 -6.17 -2.58
CA GLU A 64 0.72 -5.20 -2.13
C GLU A 64 0.55 -4.04 -3.09
N LEU A 65 1.66 -3.44 -3.54
CA LEU A 65 1.60 -2.41 -4.56
C LEU A 65 1.08 -2.97 -5.90
N GLU A 66 1.48 -4.18 -6.29
CA GLU A 66 0.98 -4.82 -7.52
C GLU A 66 -0.53 -5.04 -7.50
N ALA A 67 -1.12 -5.26 -6.33
CA ALA A 67 -2.55 -5.54 -6.20
C ALA A 67 -3.41 -4.28 -6.09
N ASN A 68 -2.91 -3.25 -5.41
CA ASN A 68 -3.74 -2.14 -4.93
C ASN A 68 -3.30 -0.76 -5.43
N LEU A 69 -2.35 -0.70 -6.37
CA LEU A 69 -1.87 0.55 -6.94
C LEU A 69 -1.99 0.51 -8.46
N GLU A 70 -2.48 1.60 -9.06
CA GLU A 70 -2.52 1.75 -10.51
C GLU A 70 -1.10 1.62 -11.10
N GLY A 71 -0.88 0.70 -12.04
CA GLY A 71 0.46 0.40 -12.59
C GLY A 71 1.38 -0.38 -11.64
N GLY A 72 0.86 -0.85 -10.50
CA GLY A 72 1.52 -1.78 -9.60
C GLY A 72 2.75 -1.23 -8.87
N ALA A 73 3.71 -2.10 -8.59
CA ALA A 73 4.96 -1.73 -7.91
C ALA A 73 5.93 -0.90 -8.79
N GLY A 74 5.59 -0.67 -10.05
CA GLY A 74 6.49 -0.04 -11.01
C GLY A 74 7.70 -0.92 -11.32
N THR A 75 8.75 -0.34 -11.90
CA THR A 75 9.91 -1.12 -12.40
C THR A 75 11.09 -1.18 -11.44
N ALA A 76 11.26 -0.15 -10.59
CA ALA A 76 12.41 -0.04 -9.69
C ALA A 76 12.42 -1.12 -8.60
N ILE A 77 11.27 -1.38 -7.99
CA ILE A 77 11.10 -2.37 -6.90
C ILE A 77 11.43 -3.79 -7.41
N PRO A 78 10.72 -4.34 -8.41
CA PRO A 78 11.03 -5.70 -8.90
C PRO A 78 12.43 -5.82 -9.49
N SER A 79 13.00 -4.73 -10.05
CA SER A 79 14.39 -4.74 -10.51
C SER A 79 15.39 -4.95 -9.37
N VAL A 80 15.15 -4.40 -8.19
CA VAL A 80 16.03 -4.60 -7.02
C VAL A 80 15.73 -5.94 -6.36
N LEU A 81 14.46 -6.23 -6.07
CA LEU A 81 14.04 -7.43 -5.34
C LEU A 81 14.30 -8.72 -6.13
N GLY A 82 14.17 -8.67 -7.47
CA GLY A 82 14.47 -9.80 -8.35
C GLY A 82 15.95 -10.22 -8.36
N THR A 83 16.85 -9.42 -7.80
CA THR A 83 18.27 -9.79 -7.65
C THR A 83 18.57 -10.61 -6.40
N TRP A 84 17.60 -10.76 -5.48
CA TRP A 84 17.78 -11.52 -4.26
C TRP A 84 17.81 -13.02 -4.55
N LEU A 85 19.02 -13.57 -4.51
CA LEU A 85 19.25 -15.00 -4.61
C LEU A 85 19.13 -15.65 -3.22
N PRO A 86 18.94 -16.98 -3.17
CA PRO A 86 19.21 -17.77 -1.97
C PRO A 86 20.73 -17.80 -1.72
N ASP A 87 21.23 -16.67 -1.25
CA ASP A 87 22.64 -16.33 -0.99
C ASP A 87 23.12 -16.78 0.40
N GLY A 88 22.21 -17.33 1.21
CA GLY A 88 22.49 -17.80 2.56
C GLY A 88 22.68 -16.68 3.58
N VAL A 89 22.37 -15.43 3.24
CA VAL A 89 22.57 -14.28 4.14
C VAL A 89 21.32 -13.94 4.96
N ASP A 90 20.28 -14.76 4.92
CA ASP A 90 18.98 -14.47 5.54
C ASP A 90 19.05 -14.30 7.07
N HIS A 91 20.08 -14.84 7.72
CA HIS A 91 20.36 -14.68 9.15
C HIS A 91 21.32 -13.53 9.47
N ALA A 92 21.87 -12.86 8.46
CA ALA A 92 22.75 -11.73 8.66
C ALA A 92 21.97 -10.52 9.22
N PRO A 93 22.58 -9.73 10.12
CA PRO A 93 21.95 -8.51 10.61
C PRO A 93 21.75 -7.51 9.46
N VAL A 94 20.63 -6.78 9.50
CA VAL A 94 20.35 -5.68 8.57
C VAL A 94 20.83 -4.38 9.19
N LEU A 95 21.47 -3.52 8.40
CA LEU A 95 21.80 -2.16 8.81
C LEU A 95 20.62 -1.20 8.56
N ILE A 96 20.48 -0.16 9.38
CA ILE A 96 19.41 0.85 9.25
C ILE A 96 19.39 1.45 7.84
N GLY A 97 20.55 1.80 7.28
CA GLY A 97 20.64 2.36 5.93
C GLY A 97 20.21 1.37 4.84
N GLN A 98 20.45 0.06 5.03
CA GLN A 98 19.98 -0.96 4.09
C GLN A 98 18.45 -1.08 4.13
N ALA A 99 17.86 -1.04 5.34
CA ALA A 99 16.40 -1.08 5.49
C ALA A 99 15.75 0.17 4.88
N LYS A 100 16.30 1.37 5.14
CA LYS A 100 15.85 2.63 4.54
C LYS A 100 15.96 2.61 3.02
N TYR A 101 17.07 2.13 2.47
CA TYR A 101 17.25 2.04 1.01
C TYR A 101 16.20 1.16 0.35
N ILE A 102 15.90 -0.01 0.92
CA ILE A 102 14.85 -0.86 0.35
C ILE A 102 13.48 -0.18 0.50
N SER A 103 13.16 0.36 1.67
CA SER A 103 11.90 1.07 1.93
C SER A 103 11.73 2.31 1.04
N SER A 104 12.81 3.02 0.70
CA SER A 104 12.74 4.23 -0.13
C SER A 104 12.19 3.92 -1.52
N LEU A 105 12.49 2.75 -2.09
CA LEU A 105 11.92 2.33 -3.39
C LEU A 105 10.39 2.28 -3.36
N PHE A 106 9.81 1.84 -2.24
CA PHE A 106 8.36 1.80 -2.04
C PHE A 106 7.81 3.21 -1.86
N TYR A 107 8.43 4.02 -1.01
CA TYR A 107 7.98 5.40 -0.81
C TYR A 107 8.13 6.27 -2.06
N ASP A 108 9.16 6.06 -2.88
CA ASP A 108 9.31 6.73 -4.18
C ASP A 108 8.09 6.45 -5.07
N ARG A 109 7.66 5.19 -5.12
CA ARG A 109 6.46 4.78 -5.86
C ARG A 109 5.19 5.36 -5.26
N LEU A 110 5.01 5.23 -3.94
CA LEU A 110 3.83 5.74 -3.24
C LEU A 110 3.70 7.27 -3.33
N ILE A 111 4.82 8.00 -3.33
CA ILE A 111 4.84 9.45 -3.52
C ILE A 111 4.50 9.82 -4.96
N ALA A 112 5.00 9.06 -5.95
CA ALA A 112 4.67 9.28 -7.36
C ALA A 112 3.16 9.13 -7.63
N GLU A 113 2.49 8.21 -6.92
CA GLU A 113 1.03 8.02 -7.01
C GLU A 113 0.23 8.93 -6.06
N GLY A 114 0.89 9.83 -5.31
CA GLY A 114 0.22 10.78 -4.43
C GLY A 114 -0.29 10.20 -3.09
N VAL A 115 -0.01 8.92 -2.79
CA VAL A 115 -0.39 8.27 -1.52
C VAL A 115 0.35 8.90 -0.34
N PHE A 116 1.62 9.29 -0.54
CA PHE A 116 2.46 9.97 0.45
C PHE A 116 3.11 11.21 -0.14
N THR A 117 3.58 12.10 0.73
CA THR A 117 4.29 13.34 0.32
C THR A 117 5.75 13.39 0.77
N GLN A 118 6.17 12.45 1.62
CA GLN A 118 7.52 12.38 2.18
C GLN A 118 7.84 10.96 2.69
N TYR A 119 9.13 10.68 2.88
CA TYR A 119 9.59 9.47 3.57
C TYR A 119 9.17 9.49 5.05
N PRO A 120 9.08 8.31 5.70
CA PRO A 120 8.71 8.23 7.10
C PRO A 120 9.89 8.52 8.05
N TRP A 121 11.06 8.93 7.56
CA TRP A 121 12.21 9.32 8.38
C TRP A 121 12.65 10.76 8.10
N SER A 122 13.45 11.30 9.01
CA SER A 122 14.02 12.65 8.94
C SER A 122 14.88 12.82 7.69
N ALA A 123 14.87 14.01 7.10
CA ALA A 123 15.82 14.38 6.04
C ALA A 123 17.19 14.84 6.61
N ASP A 124 17.34 14.88 7.94
CA ASP A 124 18.58 15.27 8.60
C ASP A 124 19.58 14.12 8.65
N ILE A 125 20.59 14.19 7.78
CA ILE A 125 21.66 13.20 7.70
C ILE A 125 22.50 13.07 8.98
N GLY A 126 22.37 14.00 9.94
CA GLY A 126 23.06 13.96 11.23
C GLY A 126 22.49 12.95 12.22
N ASP A 127 21.26 12.49 12.04
CA ASP A 127 20.57 11.55 12.94
C ASP A 127 20.52 10.10 12.40
N ASP A 128 21.01 9.89 11.18
CA ASP A 128 20.56 8.79 10.34
C ASP A 128 21.03 7.39 10.80
N MET A 129 22.05 7.28 11.66
CA MET A 129 22.55 6.02 12.27
C MET A 129 22.65 4.83 11.27
N ASP A 130 22.89 5.09 9.99
CA ASP A 130 22.68 4.12 8.91
C ASP A 130 23.54 2.86 9.01
N PHE A 131 24.68 2.94 9.69
CA PHE A 131 25.60 1.84 9.92
C PHE A 131 25.28 1.01 11.18
N ALA A 132 24.28 1.41 11.96
CA ALA A 132 23.84 0.65 13.12
C ALA A 132 22.94 -0.52 12.70
N PRO A 133 22.92 -1.62 13.46
CA PRO A 133 21.94 -2.69 13.25
C PRO A 133 20.51 -2.19 13.41
N ALA A 134 19.64 -2.55 12.47
CA ALA A 134 18.21 -2.30 12.56
C ALA A 134 17.54 -3.26 13.56
N ASN A 135 16.46 -2.82 14.19
CA ASN A 135 15.57 -3.66 14.97
C ASN A 135 14.26 -3.96 14.21
N ILE A 136 13.53 -4.98 14.66
CA ILE A 136 12.27 -5.44 14.03
C ILE A 136 11.23 -4.31 13.97
N GLY A 137 11.15 -3.48 15.01
CA GLY A 137 10.23 -2.35 15.07
C GLY A 137 10.52 -1.30 13.99
N GLN A 138 11.78 -1.06 13.66
CA GLN A 138 12.17 -0.18 12.57
C GLN A 138 11.76 -0.76 11.21
N ILE A 139 11.93 -2.05 10.97
CA ILE A 139 11.43 -2.69 9.73
C ILE A 139 9.91 -2.55 9.65
N LYS A 140 9.20 -2.82 10.75
CA LYS A 140 7.74 -2.63 10.83
C LYS A 140 7.34 -1.20 10.48
N TYR A 141 8.01 -0.21 11.07
CA TYR A 141 7.73 1.20 10.79
C TYR A 141 7.94 1.58 9.31
N LEU A 142 9.02 1.09 8.70
CA LEU A 142 9.38 1.37 7.30
C LEU A 142 8.43 0.76 6.25
N PHE A 143 7.53 -0.14 6.65
CA PHE A 143 6.56 -0.79 5.77
C PHE A 143 5.13 -0.63 6.31
N ASN A 144 4.87 0.45 7.07
CA ASN A 144 3.57 0.73 7.67
C ASN A 144 2.75 1.72 6.80
N PHE A 145 2.47 1.33 5.55
CA PHE A 145 1.59 2.08 4.63
C PHE A 145 0.24 1.37 4.45
N ASN A 146 -0.79 2.13 4.07
CA ASN A 146 -2.14 1.64 3.82
C ASN A 146 -2.62 2.07 2.43
N LEU A 147 -3.00 1.12 1.58
CA LEU A 147 -3.53 1.36 0.24
C LEU A 147 -5.05 1.08 0.13
N THR A 148 -5.64 0.57 1.20
CA THR A 148 -7.06 0.19 1.27
C THR A 148 -7.81 1.02 2.31
N GLY A 149 -7.29 2.21 2.65
CA GLY A 149 -8.02 3.19 3.44
C GLY A 149 -9.15 3.76 2.60
N ASP A 150 -10.36 3.74 3.14
CA ASP A 150 -11.60 4.20 2.53
C ASP A 150 -12.42 4.79 3.69
N LEU A 151 -12.33 6.10 3.86
CA LEU A 151 -12.77 6.81 5.06
C LEU A 151 -14.30 6.91 5.13
N ASP A 152 -14.97 7.07 4.00
CA ASP A 152 -16.42 7.19 3.90
C ASP A 152 -17.13 5.86 3.53
N SER A 153 -16.34 4.81 3.27
CA SER A 153 -16.76 3.43 3.07
C SER A 153 -17.63 3.24 1.82
N ASP A 154 -17.27 3.92 0.75
CA ASP A 154 -18.01 3.93 -0.51
C ASP A 154 -17.47 2.92 -1.54
N GLY A 155 -16.32 2.31 -1.26
CA GLY A 155 -15.67 1.30 -2.10
C GLY A 155 -14.44 1.79 -2.86
N ILE A 156 -14.13 3.09 -2.83
CA ILE A 156 -12.95 3.67 -3.49
C ILE A 156 -11.90 4.06 -2.42
N PRO A 157 -10.62 3.72 -2.61
CA PRO A 157 -9.59 4.12 -1.65
C PRO A 157 -9.31 5.63 -1.65
N ASP A 158 -9.13 6.20 -0.45
CA ASP A 158 -8.86 7.64 -0.19
C ASP A 158 -7.75 8.22 -1.07
N TRP A 159 -6.70 7.42 -1.34
CA TRP A 159 -5.54 7.86 -2.11
C TRP A 159 -5.88 8.08 -3.58
N TRP A 160 -6.78 7.26 -4.14
CA TRP A 160 -7.19 7.34 -5.54
C TRP A 160 -8.12 8.54 -5.73
N GLU A 161 -9.09 8.69 -4.84
CA GLU A 161 -9.98 9.85 -4.77
C GLU A 161 -9.20 11.16 -4.68
N THR A 162 -8.26 11.24 -3.74
CA THR A 162 -7.41 12.42 -3.55
C THR A 162 -6.59 12.74 -4.80
N ARG A 163 -6.07 11.72 -5.48
CA ARG A 163 -5.26 11.87 -6.69
C ARG A 163 -6.07 12.41 -7.85
N HIS A 164 -7.28 11.89 -8.06
CA HIS A 164 -8.13 12.22 -9.19
C HIS A 164 -9.11 13.36 -8.91
N GLY A 165 -9.23 13.79 -7.66
CA GLY A 165 -10.13 14.87 -7.25
C GLY A 165 -11.60 14.49 -7.35
N VAL A 166 -11.93 13.23 -7.09
CA VAL A 166 -13.28 12.64 -7.12
C VAL A 166 -13.62 12.04 -5.75
N ASP A 167 -14.91 11.78 -5.51
CA ASP A 167 -15.48 11.35 -4.20
C ASP A 167 -16.81 10.58 -4.34
N ASP A 168 -17.48 10.64 -5.50
CA ASP A 168 -18.75 9.90 -5.72
C ASP A 168 -18.47 8.69 -6.63
N PRO A 169 -18.61 7.43 -6.16
CA PRO A 169 -18.29 6.25 -6.95
C PRO A 169 -19.14 6.11 -8.21
N LEU A 170 -20.33 6.70 -8.22
CA LEU A 170 -21.29 6.61 -9.33
C LEU A 170 -21.23 7.81 -10.28
N ALA A 171 -20.31 8.76 -10.05
CA ALA A 171 -20.11 9.88 -10.94
C ALA A 171 -19.26 9.47 -12.16
N ASP A 172 -19.52 10.17 -13.27
CA ASP A 172 -18.81 10.06 -14.56
C ASP A 172 -18.36 11.48 -14.94
N PRO A 173 -17.21 11.96 -14.45
CA PRO A 173 -16.79 13.35 -14.61
C PRO A 173 -16.40 13.70 -16.05
N ASP A 174 -15.94 12.73 -16.85
CA ASP A 174 -15.49 12.95 -18.23
C ASP A 174 -16.53 12.60 -19.31
N GLY A 175 -17.61 11.92 -18.93
CA GLY A 175 -18.79 11.66 -19.74
C GLY A 175 -18.64 10.50 -20.72
N ASP A 176 -17.75 9.54 -20.45
CA ASP A 176 -17.51 8.38 -21.33
C ASP A 176 -18.43 7.18 -21.06
N GLY A 177 -19.19 7.24 -19.96
CA GLY A 177 -20.14 6.22 -19.54
C GLY A 177 -19.58 5.15 -18.58
N LEU A 178 -18.33 5.29 -18.13
CA LEU A 178 -17.76 4.59 -16.99
C LEU A 178 -17.92 5.47 -15.75
N ASP A 179 -18.26 4.85 -14.61
CA ASP A 179 -18.27 5.55 -13.33
C ASP A 179 -16.92 5.40 -12.62
N ASN A 180 -16.65 6.28 -11.65
CA ASN A 180 -15.41 6.30 -10.90
C ASN A 180 -15.05 4.93 -10.27
N GLU A 181 -16.05 4.19 -9.76
CA GLU A 181 -15.83 2.84 -9.23
C GLU A 181 -15.31 1.89 -10.31
N THR A 182 -15.96 1.87 -11.47
CA THR A 182 -15.55 1.03 -12.60
C THR A 182 -14.15 1.40 -13.06
N GLU A 183 -13.86 2.69 -13.21
CA GLU A 183 -12.54 3.18 -13.63
C GLU A 183 -11.45 2.82 -12.64
N PHE A 184 -11.70 2.97 -11.34
CA PHE A 184 -10.80 2.51 -10.29
C PHE A 184 -10.51 1.01 -10.43
N LEU A 185 -11.54 0.18 -10.62
CA LEU A 185 -11.40 -1.27 -10.74
C LEU A 185 -10.65 -1.72 -12.00
N VAL A 186 -10.71 -0.95 -13.09
CA VAL A 186 -9.99 -1.26 -14.33
C VAL A 186 -8.67 -0.50 -14.48
N GLY A 187 -8.35 0.42 -13.57
CA GLY A 187 -7.14 1.23 -13.59
C GLY A 187 -7.16 2.32 -14.66
N GLU A 188 -8.33 2.92 -14.91
CA GLU A 188 -8.52 4.07 -15.80
C GLU A 188 -8.57 5.38 -14.99
N ASN A 189 -8.64 6.52 -15.68
CA ASN A 189 -8.61 7.84 -15.05
C ASN A 189 -9.95 8.57 -15.26
N PRO A 190 -10.66 8.95 -14.18
CA PRO A 190 -12.01 9.54 -14.20
C PRO A 190 -12.13 10.93 -14.80
N ASN A 191 -11.02 11.48 -15.28
CA ASN A 191 -10.97 12.76 -15.96
C ASN A 191 -10.49 12.63 -17.41
N VAL A 192 -10.38 11.40 -17.94
CA VAL A 192 -9.86 11.10 -19.27
C VAL A 192 -10.73 10.04 -19.95
N ALA A 193 -11.67 10.51 -20.77
CA ALA A 193 -12.62 9.66 -21.47
C ALA A 193 -11.93 8.48 -22.18
N TYR A 194 -12.34 7.27 -21.82
CA TYR A 194 -11.90 6.02 -22.41
C TYR A 194 -12.26 5.97 -23.89
N GLN A 195 -11.23 5.92 -24.72
CA GLN A 195 -11.38 5.71 -26.15
C GLN A 195 -10.85 4.32 -26.48
N PRO A 196 -11.72 3.32 -26.69
CA PRO A 196 -11.25 2.06 -27.24
C PRO A 196 -10.66 2.37 -28.61
N GLU A 197 -9.41 1.95 -28.84
CA GLU A 197 -8.75 2.11 -30.14
C GLU A 197 -9.76 1.79 -31.24
N ALA A 198 -10.14 2.79 -32.03
CA ALA A 198 -11.16 2.62 -33.05
C ALA A 198 -10.73 1.43 -33.92
N SER A 199 -11.46 0.32 -33.81
CA SER A 199 -11.27 -0.85 -34.66
C SER A 199 -11.21 -0.35 -36.09
N GLY A 200 -10.04 -0.49 -36.72
CA GLY A 200 -9.67 0.17 -37.96
C GLY A 200 -10.57 -0.21 -39.14
N THR A 201 -11.75 0.40 -39.23
CA THR A 201 -12.64 0.32 -40.38
C THR A 201 -12.67 1.68 -41.05
N GLY A 202 -11.66 1.92 -41.88
CA GLY A 202 -11.64 3.01 -42.85
C GLY A 202 -11.16 2.45 -44.18
N GLN A 203 -12.11 2.03 -45.03
CA GLN A 203 -11.83 1.67 -46.41
C GLN A 203 -11.25 2.86 -47.16
N GLY A 204 -10.06 2.66 -47.72
CA GLY A 204 -9.47 3.48 -48.78
C GLY A 204 -9.24 2.59 -50.00
N GLU A 205 -10.18 2.65 -50.92
CA GLU A 205 -10.15 2.09 -52.27
C GLU A 205 -8.77 2.26 -52.94
N GLY A 206 -8.21 1.14 -53.39
CA GLY A 206 -6.93 1.12 -54.10
C GLY A 206 -6.66 -0.26 -54.66
N LEU A 207 -7.51 -0.70 -55.59
CA LEU A 207 -7.20 -1.84 -56.46
C LEU A 207 -5.91 -1.52 -57.23
N VAL A 208 -4.76 -1.91 -56.69
CA VAL A 208 -3.53 -2.03 -57.49
C VAL A 208 -3.47 -3.47 -57.96
N GLU A 209 -3.94 -3.61 -59.19
CA GLU A 209 -3.74 -4.71 -60.12
C GLU A 209 -2.48 -5.53 -59.80
N LEU A 210 -2.70 -6.83 -59.54
CA LEU A 210 -1.65 -7.83 -59.31
C LEU A 210 -0.93 -8.13 -60.63
N THR A 211 -0.09 -7.20 -61.09
CA THR A 211 0.71 -7.39 -62.29
C THR A 211 1.95 -8.20 -61.93
N VAL A 212 1.81 -9.52 -62.08
CA VAL A 212 2.81 -10.53 -62.42
C VAL A 212 4.26 -9.99 -62.48
N LEU A 213 5.07 -10.32 -61.48
CA LEU A 213 6.53 -10.29 -61.61
C LEU A 213 6.95 -11.45 -62.51
N THR A 214 7.21 -11.17 -63.79
CA THR A 214 8.06 -12.02 -64.61
C THR A 214 9.53 -11.78 -64.24
N PRO A 215 10.38 -12.82 -64.12
CA PRO A 215 11.80 -12.64 -63.84
C PRO A 215 12.60 -12.31 -65.12
N MET A 216 13.89 -12.00 -64.92
CA MET A 216 15.04 -11.83 -65.85
C MET A 216 15.51 -10.37 -66.00
N GLU A 217 16.80 -10.03 -65.85
CA GLU A 217 18.08 -10.80 -65.80
C GLU A 217 18.91 -10.50 -64.55
#